data_AF-J4H4K9-F1
#
_entry.id   AF-J4H4K9-F1
#
_cell.length_a   1.000
_cell.length_b   1.000
_cell.length_c   1.000
_cell.angle_alpha   90.00
_cell.angle_beta   90.00
_cell.angle_gamma   90.00
#
_symmetry.space_group_name_H-M   'P 1'
#
loop_
_entity.id
_entity.type
_entity.pdbx_description
1 polymer ?
#
loop_
_entity_poly.entity_id
_entity_poly.type
_entity_poly.pdbx_seq_one_letter_code
_entity_poly.pdbx_strand_id
1 'polypeptide(L)'
;MAYPIQWLDATFNSRTKTEDLLRPDLESGLISQHDFQLAVAFLPASHRYWPYGYALLGSSAAAGYARLYRRPPVSLNRTMIIATAAGFIGSVYGQFRRAKAHWAFTHVLEDPIAFNHALENVNKRTGGVRPLAWTIQTAKEVQRPDEMHGNAPRPIEDTWAPDADQASQSRAPIPTSTPKSAASPEAPSRPASRWQEIRAANSRGAGLPSSWDVLRQTHERSRLPDDAQSTNQPPMTDRAREQAQFDALLEAERRIAGG
;
A
#
# COMPACT_ATOMS: atom_id res chain seq x y z
N MET A 1 -10.70 -6.18 1.39
CA MET A 1 -9.39 -5.88 2.00
C MET A 1 -8.48 -7.07 1.76
N ALA A 2 -7.41 -6.92 0.98
CA ALA A 2 -6.52 -8.03 0.64
C ALA A 2 -5.42 -8.14 1.70
N TYR A 3 -5.67 -8.93 2.74
CA TYR A 3 -4.67 -9.24 3.77
C TYR A 3 -3.62 -10.18 3.15
N PRO A 4 -2.33 -9.81 3.07
CA PRO A 4 -1.32 -10.56 2.30
C PRO A 4 -0.81 -11.79 3.07
N ILE A 5 -1.71 -12.76 3.25
CA ILE A 5 -1.53 -14.01 4.00
C ILE A 5 -0.24 -14.74 3.58
N GLN A 6 0.04 -14.82 2.27
CA GLN A 6 1.21 -15.54 1.74
C GLN A 6 2.54 -14.90 2.13
N TRP A 7 2.60 -13.56 2.13
CA TRP A 7 3.81 -12.85 2.54
C TRP A 7 4.07 -13.01 4.04
N LEU A 8 3.00 -12.97 4.86
CA LEU A 8 3.11 -13.17 6.29
C LEU A 8 3.69 -14.55 6.62
N ASP A 9 3.22 -15.61 5.97
CA ASP A 9 3.77 -16.95 6.20
C ASP A 9 5.24 -17.09 5.86
N ALA A 10 5.64 -16.53 4.71
CA ALA A 10 7.01 -16.61 4.23
C ALA A 10 7.96 -15.80 5.14
N THR A 11 7.47 -14.66 5.62
CA THR A 11 8.25 -13.73 6.44
C THR A 11 8.36 -14.21 7.88
N PHE A 12 7.24 -14.57 8.51
CA PHE A 12 7.11 -14.92 9.93
C PHE A 12 7.06 -16.44 10.15
N ASN A 13 8.05 -17.14 9.60
CA ASN A 13 8.05 -18.60 9.56
C ASN A 13 8.43 -19.28 10.90
N SER A 14 9.04 -18.54 11.83
CA SER A 14 9.44 -19.03 13.15
C SER A 14 9.23 -17.94 14.21
N ARG A 15 9.08 -18.37 15.47
CA ARG A 15 8.93 -17.46 16.61
C ARG A 15 10.11 -16.50 16.74
N THR A 16 11.34 -17.02 16.67
CA THR A 16 12.57 -16.22 16.77
C THR A 16 12.63 -15.16 15.67
N LYS A 17 12.33 -15.52 14.43
CA LYS A 17 12.32 -14.59 13.31
C LYS A 17 11.25 -13.51 13.48
N THR A 18 10.07 -13.87 14.00
CA THR A 18 9.02 -12.90 14.31
C THR A 18 9.44 -11.92 15.40
N GLU A 19 10.05 -12.43 16.48
CA GLU A 19 10.60 -11.58 17.54
C GLU A 19 11.66 -10.63 16.98
N ASP A 20 12.63 -11.14 16.21
CA ASP A 20 13.73 -10.34 15.67
C ASP A 20 13.24 -9.26 14.68
N LEU A 21 12.24 -9.56 13.85
CA LEU A 21 11.69 -8.61 12.89
C LEU A 21 10.85 -7.51 13.55
N LEU A 22 10.06 -7.86 14.57
CA LEU A 22 9.16 -6.89 15.24
C LEU A 22 9.84 -6.13 16.38
N ARG A 23 10.94 -6.64 16.95
CA ARG A 23 11.62 -6.04 18.11
C ARG A 23 11.99 -4.57 17.94
N PRO A 24 12.51 -4.09 16.78
CA PRO A 24 12.81 -2.67 16.64
C PRO A 24 11.56 -1.77 16.61
N ASP A 25 10.40 -2.28 16.21
CA ASP A 25 9.13 -1.53 16.26
C ASP A 25 8.54 -1.54 17.68
N LEU A 26 8.85 -2.55 18.49
CA LEU A 26 8.54 -2.56 19.92
C LEU A 26 9.43 -1.57 20.68
N GLU A 27 10.73 -1.57 20.42
CA GLU A 27 11.71 -0.67 21.07
C GLU A 27 11.47 0.81 20.72
N SER A 28 10.94 1.10 19.52
CA SER A 28 10.53 2.44 19.13
C SER A 28 9.22 2.90 19.77
N GLY A 29 8.49 2.01 20.45
CA GLY A 29 7.17 2.27 21.00
C GLY A 29 6.07 2.35 19.94
N LEU A 30 6.33 1.91 18.70
CA LEU A 30 5.31 1.87 17.64
C LEU A 30 4.25 0.80 17.92
N ILE A 31 4.64 -0.37 18.44
CA ILE A 31 3.70 -1.43 18.83
C ILE A 31 3.73 -1.63 20.34
N SER A 32 2.56 -1.95 20.92
CA SER A 32 2.49 -2.26 22.34
C SER A 32 3.14 -3.61 22.67
N GLN A 33 3.60 -3.77 23.91
CA GLN A 33 4.15 -5.05 24.39
C GLN A 33 3.12 -6.19 24.29
N HIS A 34 1.83 -5.87 24.41
CA HIS A 34 0.74 -6.82 24.27
C HIS A 34 0.62 -7.33 22.83
N ASP A 35 0.55 -6.42 21.86
CA ASP A 35 0.43 -6.74 20.44
C ASP A 35 1.65 -7.50 19.93
N PHE A 36 2.85 -7.15 20.40
CA PHE A 36 4.07 -7.89 20.12
C PHE A 36 3.97 -9.35 20.58
N GLN A 37 3.54 -9.60 21.81
CA GLN A 37 3.41 -10.97 22.34
C GLN A 37 2.35 -11.79 21.57
N LEU A 38 1.21 -11.16 21.24
CA LEU A 38 0.18 -11.78 20.42
C LEU A 38 0.71 -12.15 19.04
N ALA A 39 1.43 -11.25 18.37
CA ALA A 39 1.99 -11.47 17.05
C ALA A 39 3.03 -12.60 17.05
N VAL A 40 3.91 -12.62 18.05
CA VAL A 40 4.93 -13.66 18.24
C VAL A 40 4.31 -15.05 18.45
N ALA A 41 3.20 -15.12 19.18
CA ALA A 41 2.47 -16.37 19.39
C ALA A 41 1.65 -16.79 18.15
N PHE A 42 1.03 -15.83 17.47
CA PHE A 42 0.07 -16.09 16.41
C PHE A 42 0.72 -16.30 15.04
N LEU A 43 1.58 -15.40 14.57
CA LEU A 43 2.09 -15.42 13.19
C LEU A 43 2.80 -16.72 12.77
N PRO A 44 3.68 -17.33 13.58
CA PRO A 44 4.32 -18.60 13.23
C PRO A 44 3.46 -19.83 13.57
N ALA A 45 2.20 -19.66 14.01
CA ALA A 45 1.38 -20.75 14.52
C ALA A 45 0.94 -21.73 13.42
N SER A 46 0.37 -22.86 13.87
CA SER A 46 0.00 -23.98 13.01
C SER A 46 -1.17 -23.73 12.06
N HIS A 47 -1.85 -22.58 12.16
CA HIS A 47 -2.99 -22.24 11.30
C HIS A 47 -2.61 -22.12 9.81
N ARG A 48 -1.32 -21.85 9.51
CA ARG A 48 -0.78 -21.89 8.14
C ARG A 48 -0.92 -23.26 7.47
N TYR A 49 -0.96 -24.34 8.27
CA TYR A 49 -1.07 -25.72 7.78
C TYR A 49 -2.50 -26.24 7.69
N TRP A 50 -3.50 -25.47 8.14
CA TRP A 50 -4.90 -25.91 8.11
C TRP A 50 -5.39 -26.30 6.71
N PRO A 51 -5.12 -25.56 5.62
CA PRO A 51 -5.53 -25.99 4.28
C PRO A 51 -5.05 -27.41 3.94
N TYR A 52 -3.79 -27.73 4.25
CA TYR A 52 -3.23 -29.07 4.01
C TYR A 52 -3.84 -30.12 4.93
N GLY A 53 -3.99 -29.81 6.23
CA GLY A 53 -4.58 -30.72 7.20
C GLY A 53 -6.02 -31.10 6.85
N TYR A 54 -6.85 -30.12 6.50
CA TYR A 54 -8.24 -30.38 6.08
C TYR A 54 -8.33 -31.07 4.71
N ALA A 55 -7.42 -30.76 3.77
CA ALA A 55 -7.36 -31.46 2.49
C ALA A 55 -7.03 -32.95 2.66
N LEU A 56 -6.02 -33.26 3.48
CA LEU A 56 -5.65 -34.62 3.79
C LEU A 56 -6.79 -35.35 4.50
N LEU A 57 -7.37 -34.75 5.53
CA LEU A 57 -8.50 -35.31 6.27
C LEU A 57 -9.69 -35.61 5.36
N GLY A 58 -10.09 -34.65 4.52
CA GLY A 58 -11.21 -34.82 3.58
C GLY A 58 -10.96 -35.93 2.55
N SER A 59 -9.76 -35.95 1.96
CA SER A 59 -9.38 -36.97 0.97
C SER A 59 -9.34 -38.38 1.59
N SER A 60 -8.66 -38.53 2.74
CA SER A 60 -8.56 -39.81 3.45
C SER A 60 -9.92 -40.32 3.93
N ALA A 61 -10.77 -39.45 4.48
CA ALA A 61 -12.11 -39.82 4.93
C ALA A 61 -12.98 -40.30 3.75
N ALA A 62 -12.95 -39.59 2.62
CA ALA A 62 -13.74 -39.94 1.45
C ALA A 62 -13.26 -41.25 0.79
N ALA A 63 -11.94 -41.44 0.67
CA ALA A 63 -11.37 -42.69 0.16
C ALA A 63 -11.70 -43.88 1.09
N GLY A 64 -11.54 -43.70 2.40
CA GLY A 64 -11.86 -44.70 3.40
C GLY A 64 -13.34 -45.09 3.37
N TYR A 65 -14.25 -44.11 3.28
CA TYR A 65 -15.68 -44.37 3.15
C TYR A 65 -16.03 -45.13 1.87
N ALA A 66 -15.50 -44.69 0.71
CA ALA A 66 -15.78 -45.31 -0.58
C ALA A 66 -15.27 -46.75 -0.70
N ARG A 67 -14.21 -47.11 0.03
CA ARG A 67 -13.58 -48.44 -0.01
C ARG A 67 -14.03 -49.38 1.09
N LEU A 68 -14.14 -48.91 2.33
CA LEU A 68 -14.33 -49.77 3.50
C LEU A 68 -15.80 -49.86 3.92
N TYR A 69 -16.59 -48.79 3.74
CA TYR A 69 -17.95 -48.71 4.26
C TYR A 69 -19.03 -48.93 3.20
N ARG A 70 -18.81 -48.47 1.97
CA ARG A 70 -19.79 -48.64 0.89
C ARG A 70 -19.74 -50.05 0.29
N ARG A 71 -20.90 -50.71 0.20
CA ARG A 71 -21.08 -51.98 -0.53
C ARG A 71 -22.05 -51.80 -1.70
N PRO A 72 -21.69 -52.21 -2.94
CA PRO A 72 -20.37 -52.70 -3.37
C PRO A 72 -19.29 -51.59 -3.34
N PRO A 73 -17.99 -51.96 -3.21
CA PRO A 73 -16.91 -50.98 -3.19
C PRO A 73 -16.83 -50.23 -4.52
N VAL A 74 -16.53 -48.94 -4.45
CA VAL A 74 -16.40 -48.08 -5.62
C VAL A 74 -15.10 -48.42 -6.36
N SER A 75 -15.11 -48.30 -7.70
CA SER A 75 -13.89 -48.52 -8.50
C SER A 75 -12.76 -47.56 -8.09
N LEU A 76 -11.51 -47.96 -8.32
CA LEU A 76 -10.33 -47.17 -7.91
C LEU A 76 -10.35 -45.76 -8.51
N ASN A 77 -10.65 -45.64 -9.80
CA ASN A 77 -10.69 -44.35 -10.49
C ASN A 77 -11.77 -43.43 -9.89
N ARG A 78 -12.97 -43.97 -9.63
CA ARG A 78 -14.05 -43.21 -8.99
C ARG A 78 -13.68 -42.81 -7.56
N THR A 79 -13.01 -43.68 -6.81
CA THR A 79 -12.49 -43.37 -5.47
C THR A 79 -11.50 -42.20 -5.51
N MET A 80 -10.55 -42.22 -6.45
CA MET A 80 -9.56 -41.13 -6.61
C MET A 80 -10.20 -39.80 -6.96
N ILE A 81 -11.22 -39.79 -7.83
CA ILE A 81 -11.96 -38.57 -8.18
C ILE A 81 -12.69 -38.02 -6.94
N ILE A 82 -13.41 -38.88 -6.21
CA ILE A 82 -14.14 -38.49 -5.00
C ILE A 82 -13.18 -37.97 -3.92
N ALA A 83 -12.05 -38.65 -3.70
CA ALA A 83 -11.04 -38.27 -2.71
C ALA A 83 -10.39 -36.92 -3.07
N THR A 84 -10.03 -36.70 -4.34
CA THR A 84 -9.49 -35.43 -4.82
C THR A 84 -10.49 -34.29 -4.64
N ALA A 85 -11.76 -34.49 -5.01
CA ALA A 85 -12.80 -33.49 -4.83
C ALA A 85 -13.03 -33.16 -3.34
N ALA A 86 -13.09 -34.16 -2.48
CA ALA A 86 -13.21 -33.98 -1.04
C ALA A 86 -12.01 -33.25 -0.43
N GLY A 87 -10.79 -33.57 -0.89
CA GLY A 87 -9.57 -32.89 -0.46
C GLY A 87 -9.54 -31.42 -0.89
N PHE A 88 -10.00 -31.10 -2.11
CA PHE A 88 -10.15 -29.72 -2.56
C PHE A 88 -11.13 -28.94 -1.68
N ILE A 89 -12.30 -29.49 -1.40
CA ILE A 89 -13.31 -28.87 -0.50
C ILE A 89 -12.70 -28.67 0.90
N GLY A 90 -11.98 -29.67 1.42
CA GLY A 90 -11.25 -29.57 2.68
C GLY A 90 -10.22 -28.43 2.67
N SER A 91 -9.45 -28.28 1.59
CA SER A 91 -8.49 -27.18 1.43
C SER A 91 -9.16 -25.81 1.48
N VAL A 92 -10.26 -25.62 0.73
CA VAL A 92 -11.04 -24.37 0.71
C VAL A 92 -11.58 -24.06 2.11
N TYR A 93 -12.12 -25.06 2.82
CA TYR A 93 -12.56 -24.88 4.20
C TYR A 93 -11.40 -24.49 5.14
N GLY A 94 -10.23 -25.11 4.97
CA GLY A 94 -9.03 -24.76 5.71
C GLY A 94 -8.56 -23.33 5.44
N GLN A 95 -8.65 -22.85 4.20
CA GLN A 95 -8.37 -21.46 3.85
C GLN A 95 -9.35 -20.50 4.52
N PHE A 96 -10.65 -20.83 4.54
CA PHE A 96 -11.66 -20.03 5.24
C PHE A 96 -11.39 -19.95 6.75
N ARG A 97 -11.12 -21.09 7.40
CA ARG A 97 -10.77 -21.16 8.82
C ARG A 97 -9.54 -20.29 9.11
N ARG A 98 -8.54 -20.40 8.25
CA ARG A 98 -7.31 -19.61 8.33
C ARG A 98 -7.59 -18.11 8.23
N ALA A 99 -8.36 -17.68 7.23
CA ALA A 99 -8.76 -16.28 7.08
C ALA A 99 -9.52 -15.78 8.33
N LYS A 100 -10.43 -16.60 8.86
CA LYS A 100 -11.13 -16.30 10.13
C LYS A 100 -10.17 -16.15 11.31
N ALA A 101 -9.10 -16.95 11.39
CA ALA A 101 -8.10 -16.83 12.45
C ALA A 101 -7.33 -15.51 12.36
N HIS A 102 -6.91 -15.09 11.15
CA HIS A 102 -6.27 -13.78 10.96
C HIS A 102 -7.22 -12.63 11.27
N TRP A 103 -8.49 -12.75 10.87
CA TRP A 103 -9.51 -11.75 11.22
C TRP A 103 -9.71 -11.66 12.73
N ALA A 104 -9.81 -12.78 13.44
CA ALA A 104 -9.91 -12.78 14.89
C ALA A 104 -8.67 -12.16 15.56
N PHE A 105 -7.47 -12.47 15.05
CA PHE A 105 -6.22 -11.88 15.53
C PHE A 105 -6.24 -10.35 15.42
N THR A 106 -6.64 -9.78 14.28
CA THR A 106 -6.68 -8.32 14.13
C THR A 106 -7.71 -7.63 15.04
N HIS A 107 -8.74 -8.35 15.51
CA HIS A 107 -9.72 -7.81 16.45
C HIS A 107 -9.27 -7.85 17.92
N VAL A 108 -8.25 -8.65 18.22
CA VAL A 108 -7.69 -8.77 19.58
C VAL A 108 -6.50 -7.83 19.79
N LEU A 109 -5.93 -7.28 18.71
CA LEU A 109 -4.90 -6.24 18.79
C LEU A 109 -5.45 -4.98 19.48
N GLU A 110 -4.60 -4.37 20.31
CA GLU A 110 -4.89 -3.10 20.98
C GLU A 110 -4.87 -1.94 19.98
N ASP A 111 -3.86 -1.88 19.11
CA ASP A 111 -3.78 -0.91 18.01
C ASP A 111 -3.49 -1.61 16.67
N PRO A 112 -4.54 -1.99 15.91
CA PRO A 112 -4.37 -2.66 14.62
C PRO A 112 -3.73 -1.75 13.56
N ILE A 113 -3.82 -0.42 13.70
CA ILE A 113 -3.26 0.55 12.75
C ILE A 113 -1.75 0.64 12.97
N ALA A 114 -1.32 0.82 14.21
CA ALA A 114 0.10 0.86 14.55
C ALA A 114 0.81 -0.46 14.24
N PHE A 115 0.13 -1.60 14.48
CA PHE A 115 0.64 -2.90 14.07
C PHE A 115 0.82 -3.04 12.56
N ASN A 116 -0.10 -2.51 11.75
CA ASN A 116 0.06 -2.50 10.29
C ASN A 116 1.28 -1.65 9.87
N HIS A 117 1.51 -0.49 10.48
CA HIS A 117 2.71 0.31 10.21
C HIS A 117 4.00 -0.46 10.56
N ALA A 118 4.01 -1.24 11.64
CA ALA A 118 5.13 -2.12 11.94
C ALA A 118 5.34 -3.19 10.85
N LEU A 119 4.27 -3.82 10.36
CA LEU A 119 4.37 -4.77 9.24
C LEU A 119 4.92 -4.11 7.96
N GLU A 120 4.55 -2.87 7.68
CA GLU A 120 5.12 -2.09 6.57
C GLU A 120 6.61 -1.81 6.78
N ASN A 121 7.04 -1.48 8.00
CA ASN A 121 8.46 -1.32 8.34
C ASN A 121 9.22 -2.63 8.17
N VAL A 122 8.65 -3.76 8.57
CA VAL A 122 9.23 -5.10 8.32
C VAL A 122 9.36 -5.36 6.83
N ASN A 123 8.31 -5.09 6.03
CA ASN A 123 8.33 -5.28 4.59
C ASN A 123 9.41 -4.41 3.92
N LYS A 124 9.54 -3.14 4.31
CA LYS A 124 10.63 -2.26 3.84
C LYS A 124 12.01 -2.81 4.19
N ARG A 125 12.21 -3.26 5.44
CA ARG A 125 13.49 -3.82 5.92
C ARG A 125 13.86 -5.14 5.25
N THR A 126 12.88 -5.94 4.86
CA THR A 126 13.08 -7.24 4.19
C THR A 126 13.22 -7.11 2.66
N GLY A 127 13.25 -5.88 2.13
CA GLY A 127 13.40 -5.62 0.69
C GLY A 127 12.11 -5.77 -0.11
N GLY A 128 10.95 -5.75 0.55
CA GLY A 128 9.65 -5.75 -0.09
C GLY A 128 9.43 -4.48 -0.91
N VAL A 129 9.31 -4.63 -2.23
CA VAL A 129 9.20 -3.51 -3.19
C VAL A 129 7.78 -2.95 -3.26
N ARG A 130 6.78 -3.76 -2.88
CA ARG A 130 5.37 -3.36 -2.95
C ARG A 130 4.89 -2.96 -1.55
N PRO A 131 4.16 -1.85 -1.39
CA PRO A 131 3.41 -1.63 -0.16
C PRO A 131 2.52 -2.85 0.07
N LEU A 132 2.53 -3.40 1.29
CA LEU A 132 1.51 -4.36 1.69
C LEU A 132 0.19 -3.65 1.41
N ALA A 133 -0.65 -4.21 0.55
CA ALA A 133 -1.81 -3.54 -0.06
C ALA A 133 -2.95 -3.22 0.94
N TRP A 134 -2.60 -2.89 2.18
CA TRP A 134 -3.47 -2.35 3.21
C TRP A 134 -3.93 -0.91 2.87
N THR A 135 -3.27 -0.19 1.96
CA THR A 135 -3.64 1.18 1.58
C THR A 135 -4.94 1.23 0.74
N ILE A 136 -6.07 0.85 1.33
CA ILE A 136 -7.43 1.21 0.89
C ILE A 136 -7.96 2.37 1.77
N GLN A 137 -7.26 2.78 2.84
CA GLN A 137 -7.74 3.85 3.73
C GLN A 137 -7.05 5.20 3.62
N THR A 138 -5.93 5.36 2.91
CA THR A 138 -5.44 6.71 2.57
C THR A 138 -6.42 7.46 1.66
N ALA A 139 -7.28 6.76 0.92
CA ALA A 139 -8.35 7.40 0.15
C ALA A 139 -9.54 7.88 1.02
N LYS A 140 -9.68 7.39 2.26
CA LYS A 140 -10.72 7.86 3.20
C LYS A 140 -10.17 8.80 4.28
N GLU A 141 -8.88 8.70 4.61
CA GLU A 141 -8.16 9.69 5.44
C GLU A 141 -7.93 11.02 4.69
N VAL A 142 -8.04 11.04 3.35
CA VAL A 142 -8.15 12.27 2.52
C VAL A 142 -9.62 12.74 2.37
N GLN A 143 -10.56 12.09 3.05
CA GLN A 143 -11.77 12.77 3.52
C GLN A 143 -11.63 13.09 5.01
N ARG A 144 -10.50 13.72 5.39
CA ARG A 144 -10.70 14.89 6.24
C ARG A 144 -11.66 15.79 5.46
N PRO A 145 -12.83 16.11 6.02
CA PRO A 145 -13.64 17.16 5.45
C PRO A 145 -12.73 18.40 5.42
N ASP A 146 -12.28 18.77 4.23
CA ASP A 146 -12.01 20.16 3.86
C ASP A 146 -13.35 20.94 3.87
N GLU A 147 -14.18 20.72 4.89
CA GLU A 147 -15.16 21.67 5.37
C GLU A 147 -14.40 22.60 6.31
N MET A 148 -13.61 23.50 5.73
CA MET A 148 -13.41 24.85 6.28
C MET A 148 -12.56 25.79 5.40
N HIS A 149 -12.23 25.47 4.14
CA HIS A 149 -11.56 26.43 3.25
C HIS A 149 -12.37 26.65 1.97
N GLY A 150 -13.01 27.82 1.91
CA GLY A 150 -13.92 28.21 0.86
C GLY A 150 -13.27 28.41 -0.51
N ASN A 151 -14.09 28.18 -1.53
CA ASN A 151 -14.09 28.83 -2.85
C ASN A 151 -12.73 29.34 -3.37
N ALA A 152 -11.80 28.42 -3.65
CA ALA A 152 -10.81 28.68 -4.69
C ALA A 152 -11.43 28.29 -6.05
N PRO A 153 -11.55 29.21 -7.03
CA PRO A 153 -12.06 28.87 -8.35
C PRO A 153 -11.11 27.87 -9.02
N ARG A 154 -11.65 26.74 -9.46
CA ARG A 154 -10.90 25.75 -10.24
C ARG A 154 -10.44 26.40 -11.55
N PRO A 155 -9.15 26.38 -11.89
CA PRO A 155 -8.71 26.82 -13.19
C PRO A 155 -9.31 25.87 -14.24
N ILE A 156 -9.93 26.48 -15.23
CA ILE A 156 -10.56 25.83 -16.38
C ILE A 156 -9.44 25.10 -17.15
N GLU A 157 -9.49 23.77 -17.16
CA GLU A 157 -8.73 22.93 -18.09
C GLU A 157 -9.37 23.04 -19.48
N ASP A 158 -9.19 24.18 -20.14
CA ASP A 158 -9.40 24.30 -21.57
C ASP A 158 -8.06 24.19 -22.28
N THR A 159 -7.96 23.13 -23.08
CA THR A 159 -7.40 23.19 -24.44
C THR A 159 -5.91 23.52 -24.57
N TRP A 160 -5.05 22.49 -24.61
CA TRP A 160 -4.01 22.42 -25.65
C TRP A 160 -3.41 21.01 -25.81
N ALA A 161 -3.88 20.32 -26.84
CA ALA A 161 -3.03 19.51 -27.72
C ALA A 161 -3.37 19.98 -29.15
N PRO A 162 -2.57 19.73 -30.21
CA PRO A 162 -1.23 19.14 -30.32
C PRO A 162 -0.32 20.03 -31.21
N ASP A 163 0.71 19.44 -31.84
CA ASP A 163 1.56 19.93 -32.92
C ASP A 163 2.88 20.61 -32.54
N ALA A 164 3.96 19.85 -32.63
CA ALA A 164 5.12 20.20 -33.48
C ALA A 164 6.11 19.03 -33.56
N ASP A 165 5.89 18.14 -34.52
CA ASP A 165 7.00 17.53 -35.25
C ASP A 165 7.80 18.64 -35.94
N GLN A 166 9.09 18.74 -35.65
CA GLN A 166 10.18 19.28 -36.50
C GLN A 166 11.42 19.47 -35.61
N ALA A 167 12.65 19.15 -35.98
CA ALA A 167 13.27 18.42 -37.06
C ALA A 167 14.78 18.45 -36.73
N SER A 168 15.55 17.46 -37.19
CA SER A 168 16.96 17.59 -37.58
C SER A 168 18.01 18.07 -36.53
N GLN A 169 19.03 17.26 -36.24
CA GLN A 169 20.18 17.05 -37.13
C GLN A 169 21.33 16.32 -36.40
N SER A 170 21.69 15.17 -36.93
CA SER A 170 22.97 14.50 -36.72
C SER A 170 24.10 15.33 -37.34
N ARG A 171 25.18 15.61 -36.59
CA ARG A 171 26.50 15.89 -37.20
C ARG A 171 27.65 15.59 -36.24
N ALA A 172 28.49 14.65 -36.64
CA ALA A 172 29.89 14.49 -36.21
C ALA A 172 30.81 14.97 -37.36
N PRO A 173 32.15 14.86 -37.28
CA PRO A 173 33.10 15.69 -36.53
C PRO A 173 34.09 16.42 -37.47
N ILE A 174 34.86 17.41 -36.98
CA ILE A 174 36.09 17.89 -37.63
C ILE A 174 37.14 18.22 -36.54
N PRO A 175 38.40 17.77 -36.69
CA PRO A 175 39.50 18.07 -35.78
C PRO A 175 40.19 19.38 -36.17
N THR A 176 40.66 20.17 -35.20
CA THR A 176 41.66 21.20 -35.48
C THR A 176 42.61 21.34 -34.30
N SER A 177 43.89 21.35 -34.68
CA SER A 177 45.12 21.33 -33.91
C SER A 177 45.36 22.51 -32.97
N THR A 178 45.96 22.17 -31.83
CA THR A 178 46.87 22.87 -30.91
C THR A 178 47.42 24.26 -31.31
N PRO A 179 47.73 25.12 -30.30
CA PRO A 179 49.12 25.11 -29.81
C PRO A 179 49.28 25.14 -28.28
N LYS A 180 50.07 24.19 -27.79
CA LYS A 180 51.23 24.34 -26.89
C LYS A 180 51.21 25.53 -25.90
N SER A 181 50.90 25.23 -24.64
CA SER A 181 51.53 25.91 -23.50
C SER A 181 51.98 24.87 -22.47
N ALA A 182 53.19 25.06 -21.98
CA ALA A 182 53.97 24.10 -21.24
C ALA A 182 53.73 24.16 -19.72
N ALA A 183 54.04 23.04 -19.08
CA ALA A 183 54.47 22.86 -17.68
C ALA A 183 53.41 22.85 -16.57
N SER A 184 52.98 21.63 -16.19
CA SER A 184 53.26 21.07 -14.85
C SER A 184 53.02 19.56 -14.83
N PRO A 185 53.85 18.78 -14.10
CA PRO A 185 53.77 17.33 -14.10
C PRO A 185 52.59 16.86 -13.22
N GLU A 186 51.75 16.03 -13.83
CA GLU A 186 51.22 14.77 -13.29
C GLU A 186 51.14 14.66 -11.76
N ALA A 187 49.98 15.06 -11.22
CA ALA A 187 49.47 14.50 -9.97
C ALA A 187 48.39 13.47 -10.32
N PRO A 188 48.40 12.26 -9.72
CA PRO A 188 47.43 11.22 -10.04
C PRO A 188 46.02 11.72 -9.74
N SER A 189 45.14 11.54 -10.72
CA SER A 189 43.70 11.81 -10.67
C SER A 189 43.08 11.09 -9.48
N ARG A 190 43.01 11.79 -8.33
CA ARG A 190 42.17 11.36 -7.22
C ARG A 190 40.75 11.24 -7.77
N PRO A 191 40.06 10.10 -7.57
CA PRO A 191 38.67 9.97 -7.98
C PRO A 191 37.90 11.15 -7.39
N ALA A 192 37.15 11.85 -8.22
CA ALA A 192 36.37 13.01 -7.80
C ALA A 192 35.61 12.62 -6.52
N SER A 193 35.84 13.38 -5.46
CA SER A 193 35.21 13.13 -4.17
C SER A 193 33.69 13.02 -4.39
N ARG A 194 33.03 12.08 -3.72
CA ARG A 194 31.56 11.95 -3.75
C ARG A 194 30.87 13.30 -3.51
N TRP A 195 31.50 14.18 -2.72
CA TRP A 195 31.05 15.55 -2.48
C TRP A 195 31.22 16.52 -3.66
N GLN A 196 32.20 16.31 -4.53
CA GLN A 196 32.34 17.04 -5.79
C GLN A 196 31.28 16.63 -6.79
N GLU A 197 30.94 15.34 -6.85
CA GLU A 197 29.85 14.83 -7.70
C GLU A 197 28.48 15.39 -7.24
N ILE A 198 28.21 15.37 -5.93
CA ILE A 198 26.99 15.97 -5.36
C ILE A 198 26.91 17.48 -5.65
N ARG A 199 28.04 18.21 -5.56
CA ARG A 199 28.08 19.64 -5.87
C ARG A 199 27.85 19.92 -7.36
N ALA A 200 28.43 19.13 -8.25
CA ALA A 200 28.24 19.26 -9.69
C ALA A 200 26.81 18.90 -10.12
N ALA A 201 26.18 17.91 -9.47
CA ALA A 201 24.79 17.54 -9.72
C ALA A 201 23.83 18.65 -9.25
N ASN A 202 24.04 19.21 -8.05
CA ASN A 202 23.22 20.32 -7.54
C ASN A 202 23.36 21.60 -8.38
N SER A 203 24.55 21.91 -8.91
CA SER A 203 24.72 23.11 -9.75
C SER A 203 23.97 23.02 -11.09
N ARG A 204 23.71 21.82 -11.61
CA ARG A 204 22.92 21.63 -12.85
C ARG A 204 21.43 21.89 -12.64
N GLY A 205 20.93 21.79 -11.41
CA GLY A 205 19.53 22.05 -11.04
C GLY A 205 19.26 23.45 -10.49
N ALA A 206 20.27 24.32 -10.40
CA ALA A 206 20.21 25.61 -9.68
C ALA A 206 19.25 26.66 -10.28
N GLY A 207 18.55 26.36 -11.38
CA GLY A 207 17.52 27.22 -11.98
C GLY A 207 16.08 26.73 -11.77
N LEU A 208 15.88 25.53 -11.22
CA LEU A 208 14.55 24.99 -10.94
C LEU A 208 14.17 25.32 -9.49
N PRO A 209 12.95 25.84 -9.23
CA PRO A 209 12.53 26.14 -7.86
C PRO A 209 12.59 24.87 -7.03
N SER A 210 13.36 24.90 -5.94
CA SER A 210 13.46 23.78 -5.02
C SER A 210 12.07 23.47 -4.48
N SER A 211 11.75 22.19 -4.27
CA SER A 211 10.51 21.77 -3.59
C SER A 211 10.30 22.51 -2.26
N TRP A 212 11.40 22.91 -1.60
CA TRP A 212 11.38 23.75 -0.40
C TRP A 212 10.96 25.21 -0.65
N ASP A 213 11.34 25.81 -1.79
CA ASP A 213 10.92 27.17 -2.13
C ASP A 213 9.46 27.21 -2.57
N VAL A 214 8.95 26.15 -3.20
CA VAL A 214 7.50 26.02 -3.50
C VAL A 214 6.70 25.98 -2.21
N LEU A 215 7.14 25.19 -1.21
CA LEU A 215 6.47 25.12 0.08
C LEU A 215 6.45 26.49 0.80
N ARG A 216 7.58 27.22 0.74
CA ARG A 216 7.72 28.54 1.38
C ARG A 216 6.87 29.60 0.67
N GLN A 217 6.88 29.64 -0.66
CA GLN A 217 5.99 30.53 -1.44
C GLN A 217 4.51 30.28 -1.14
N THR A 218 4.13 29.01 -0.95
CA THR A 218 2.75 28.66 -0.62
C THR A 218 2.37 29.25 0.74
N HIS A 219 3.23 29.09 1.76
CA HIS A 219 3.02 29.64 3.10
C HIS A 219 3.07 31.19 3.17
N GLU A 220 3.88 31.84 2.33
CA GLU A 220 3.96 33.30 2.26
C GLU A 220 2.72 33.90 1.59
N ARG A 221 2.17 33.25 0.55
CA ARG A 221 0.91 33.69 -0.09
C ARG A 221 -0.31 33.55 0.81
N SER A 222 -0.35 32.54 1.69
CA SER A 222 -1.50 32.33 2.59
C SER A 222 -1.60 33.35 3.73
N ARG A 223 -0.57 34.17 3.96
CA ARG A 223 -0.50 35.08 5.12
C ARG A 223 -0.79 36.54 4.80
N LEU A 224 -1.05 36.90 3.56
CA LEU A 224 -1.51 38.24 3.22
C LEU A 224 -3.05 38.25 3.26
N PRO A 225 -3.68 38.94 4.23
CA PRO A 225 -5.12 39.17 4.18
C PRO A 225 -5.43 40.10 3.00
N ASP A 226 -6.22 39.63 2.04
CA ASP A 226 -6.82 40.44 0.98
C ASP A 226 -7.89 41.36 1.59
N ASP A 227 -7.44 42.43 2.25
CA ASP A 227 -8.28 43.55 2.67
C ASP A 227 -8.55 44.47 1.47
N ALA A 228 -9.42 44.04 0.56
CA ALA A 228 -10.23 44.93 -0.28
C ALA A 228 -11.17 44.15 -1.22
N GLN A 229 -12.39 43.80 -0.76
CA GLN A 229 -13.63 44.17 -1.45
C GLN A 229 -14.88 43.61 -0.77
N SER A 230 -15.71 44.55 -0.34
CA SER A 230 -17.11 44.43 0.02
C SER A 230 -17.95 43.70 -1.04
N THR A 231 -18.95 42.91 -0.63
CA THR A 231 -20.40 43.24 -0.79
C THR A 231 -21.29 41.97 -0.66
N ASN A 232 -22.05 41.92 0.44
CA ASN A 232 -23.37 41.28 0.64
C ASN A 232 -23.84 40.14 -0.30
N GLN A 233 -23.81 38.89 0.20
CA GLN A 233 -24.92 37.92 0.03
C GLN A 233 -25.04 37.00 1.27
N PRO A 234 -26.26 36.68 1.76
CA PRO A 234 -26.44 35.79 2.90
C PRO A 234 -26.29 34.30 2.51
N PRO A 235 -25.71 33.46 3.38
CA PRO A 235 -25.50 32.03 3.14
C PRO A 235 -26.81 31.25 3.37
N MET A 236 -27.60 31.04 2.31
CA MET A 236 -28.86 30.28 2.40
C MET A 236 -28.94 29.03 1.51
N THR A 237 -27.89 28.71 0.74
CA THR A 237 -27.95 27.64 -0.27
C THR A 237 -27.49 26.27 0.22
N ASP A 238 -26.64 26.18 1.25
CA ASP A 238 -26.11 24.87 1.68
C ASP A 238 -27.12 24.06 2.49
N ARG A 239 -27.89 24.72 3.37
CA ARG A 239 -28.89 24.05 4.21
C ARG A 239 -30.00 23.38 3.41
N ALA A 240 -30.47 24.02 2.33
CA ALA A 240 -31.52 23.46 1.47
C ALA A 240 -31.03 22.22 0.70
N ARG A 241 -29.73 22.18 0.37
CA ARG A 241 -29.13 21.08 -0.38
C ARG A 241 -28.88 19.87 0.51
N GLU A 242 -28.45 20.08 1.75
CA GLU A 242 -28.33 19.03 2.77
C GLU A 242 -29.68 18.40 3.11
N GLN A 243 -30.73 19.22 3.21
CA GLN A 243 -32.07 18.74 3.53
C GLN A 243 -32.65 17.86 2.42
N ALA A 244 -32.42 18.22 1.16
CA ALA A 244 -32.82 17.40 0.01
C ALA A 244 -32.07 16.05 -0.05
N GLN A 245 -30.80 16.01 0.35
CA GLN A 245 -30.06 14.74 0.43
C GLN A 245 -30.59 13.83 1.54
N PHE A 246 -30.96 14.39 2.68
CA PHE A 246 -31.50 13.63 3.80
C PHE A 246 -32.86 12.99 3.45
N ASP A 247 -33.74 13.75 2.80
CA ASP A 247 -35.04 13.24 2.35
C ASP A 247 -34.88 12.13 1.31
N ALA A 248 -33.94 12.27 0.37
CA ALA A 248 -33.65 11.24 -0.63
C ALA A 248 -33.17 9.91 -0.02
N LEU A 249 -32.40 9.96 1.07
CA LEU A 249 -31.95 8.77 1.80
C LEU A 249 -33.09 8.06 2.53
N LEU A 250 -33.97 8.82 3.19
CA LEU A 250 -35.15 8.26 3.87
C LEU A 250 -36.13 7.61 2.90
N GLU A 251 -36.28 8.18 1.71
CA GLU A 251 -37.18 7.65 0.69
C GLU A 251 -36.61 6.36 0.04
N ALA A 252 -35.29 6.27 -0.10
CA ALA A 252 -34.61 5.04 -0.51
C ALA A 252 -34.79 3.92 0.53
N GLU A 253 -34.69 4.23 1.82
CA GLU A 253 -34.90 3.24 2.90
C GLU A 253 -36.35 2.73 2.94
N ARG A 254 -37.34 3.63 2.79
CA ARG A 254 -38.76 3.23 2.72
C ARG A 254 -39.06 2.33 1.52
N ARG A 255 -38.42 2.55 0.37
CA ARG A 255 -38.57 1.67 -0.81
C ARG A 255 -38.01 0.27 -0.58
N ILE A 256 -36.95 0.12 0.22
CA ILE A 256 -36.35 -1.18 0.52
C ILE A 256 -37.18 -1.94 1.58
N ALA A 257 -37.81 -1.25 2.52
CA ALA A 257 -38.62 -1.87 3.57
C ALA A 257 -40.06 -2.24 3.13
N GLY A 258 -40.56 -1.64 2.05
CA GLY A 258 -41.93 -1.81 1.56
C GLY A 258 -42.11 -2.70 0.32
N GLY A 259 -41.05 -3.35 -0.17
CA GLY A 259 -41.09 -4.32 -1.29
C GLY A 259 -40.70 -5.72 -0.84
#